data_AF-A0A7S2W0F2-F1
#
_entry.id   AF-A0A7S2W0F2-F1
#
_cell.length_a   1.000
_cell.length_b   1.000
_cell.length_c   1.000
_cell.angle_alpha   90.00
_cell.angle_beta   90.00
_cell.angle_gamma   90.00
#
_symmetry.space_group_name_H-M   'P 1'
#
loop_
_entity.id
_entity.type
_entity.pdbx_description
1 polymer ?
#
loop_
_entity_poly.entity_id
_entity_poly.type
_entity_poly.pdbx_seq_one_letter_code
_entity_poly.pdbx_strand_id
1 'polypeptide(L)'
;RKKLKKTVAPGIGLLNKLLRTEVSSIRSNQLEHYLGPQPPTTTIITPDGKSVELKNSSSDPLVALNDFVQAMADSVKQIRTVEKAGGTDRATAAGLVESIRQLAMEARFVIAQVYAVDSDELKQFEDDLQPIFRPDSAESEYAKGE
;
A
#
# COMPACT_ATOMS: atom_id res chain seq x y z
N ARG A 1 22.87 23.18 -8.51
CA ARG A 1 22.64 22.02 -7.60
C ARG A 1 21.30 21.38 -7.93
N LYS A 2 21.28 20.30 -8.73
CA LYS A 2 20.08 19.57 -9.14
C LYS A 2 19.64 18.67 -7.97
N LYS A 3 18.54 19.01 -7.29
CA LYS A 3 17.96 18.16 -6.24
C LYS A 3 17.45 16.89 -6.91
N LEU A 4 18.21 15.80 -6.84
CA LEU A 4 17.71 14.45 -7.10
C LEU A 4 16.68 14.17 -6.00
N LYS A 5 15.41 14.54 -6.22
CA LYS A 5 14.32 13.91 -5.49
C LYS A 5 14.40 12.45 -5.91
N LYS A 6 14.91 11.58 -5.05
CA LYS A 6 14.70 10.13 -5.21
C LYS A 6 13.19 9.96 -5.27
N THR A 7 12.65 9.72 -6.45
CA THR A 7 11.23 9.47 -6.63
C THR A 7 10.97 8.14 -5.94
N VAL A 8 10.50 8.20 -4.68
CA VAL A 8 10.09 7.00 -3.95
C VAL A 8 8.91 6.41 -4.72
N ALA A 9 8.97 5.10 -4.98
CA ALA A 9 7.89 4.41 -5.65
C ALA A 9 6.55 4.70 -4.93
N PRO A 10 5.45 4.97 -5.65
CA PRO A 10 4.18 5.39 -5.05
C PRO A 10 3.69 4.44 -3.94
N GLY A 11 3.81 3.12 -4.16
CA GLY A 11 3.48 2.09 -3.16
C GLY A 11 4.29 2.18 -1.88
N ILE A 12 5.62 2.35 -1.99
CA ILE A 12 6.51 2.51 -0.82
C ILE A 12 6.21 3.84 -0.11
N GLY A 13 5.89 4.89 -0.85
CA GLY A 13 5.47 6.18 -0.30
C GLY A 13 4.20 6.06 0.54
N LEU A 14 3.20 5.36 0.01
CA LEU A 14 1.93 5.08 0.69
C LEU A 14 2.14 4.22 1.93
N LEU A 15 2.85 3.10 1.83
CA LEU A 15 3.10 2.20 2.95
C LEU A 15 3.79 2.92 4.11
N ASN A 16 4.83 3.70 3.83
CA ASN A 16 5.53 4.49 4.83
C ASN A 16 4.67 5.59 5.46
N LYS A 17 3.68 6.11 4.74
CA LYS A 17 2.71 7.08 5.26
C LYS A 17 1.72 6.39 6.19
N LEU A 18 1.23 5.22 5.83
CA LEU A 18 0.30 4.43 6.63
C LEU A 18 0.93 3.92 7.92
N LEU A 19 2.17 3.41 7.86
CA LEU A 19 2.92 2.97 9.05
C LEU A 19 3.15 4.09 10.07
N ARG A 20 3.15 5.36 9.64
CA ARG A 20 3.29 6.53 10.52
C ARG A 20 1.96 7.12 10.97
N THR A 21 0.84 6.64 10.43
CA THR A 21 -0.49 7.14 10.77
C THR A 21 -1.09 6.21 11.83
N GLU A 22 -1.11 6.63 13.09
CA GLU A 22 -1.58 5.79 14.20
C GLU A 22 -3.11 5.62 14.22
N VAL A 23 -3.84 6.62 13.74
CA VAL A 23 -5.30 6.65 13.77
C VAL A 23 -5.88 5.84 12.60
N SER A 24 -6.58 4.75 12.92
CA SER A 24 -7.17 3.82 11.94
C SER A 24 -8.13 4.49 10.96
N SER A 25 -9.02 5.38 11.42
CA SER A 25 -9.95 6.08 10.51
C SER A 25 -9.23 6.96 9.49
N ILE A 26 -8.11 7.58 9.86
CA ILE A 26 -7.28 8.37 8.94
C ILE A 26 -6.58 7.44 7.94
N ARG A 27 -6.11 6.26 8.38
CA ARG A 27 -5.53 5.26 7.48
C ARG A 27 -6.55 4.75 6.47
N SER A 28 -7.76 4.40 6.89
CA SER A 28 -8.82 3.94 5.98
C SER A 28 -9.13 4.98 4.91
N ASN A 29 -9.28 6.24 5.29
CA ASN A 29 -9.51 7.33 4.33
C ASN A 29 -8.33 7.51 3.37
N GLN A 30 -7.09 7.35 3.85
CA GLN A 30 -5.92 7.38 2.97
C GLN A 30 -5.91 6.20 2.01
N LEU A 31 -6.15 4.98 2.49
CA LEU A 31 -6.25 3.78 1.67
C LEU A 31 -7.31 3.94 0.59
N GLU A 32 -8.49 4.45 0.94
CA GLU A 32 -9.58 4.69 -0.01
C GLU A 32 -9.17 5.72 -1.06
N HIS A 33 -8.58 6.84 -0.63
CA HIS A 33 -8.12 7.87 -1.54
C HIS A 33 -7.03 7.40 -2.51
N TYR A 34 -6.09 6.58 -2.07
CA TYR A 34 -4.95 6.17 -2.90
C TYR A 34 -5.20 4.92 -3.72
N LEU A 35 -5.93 3.94 -3.17
CA LEU A 35 -6.17 2.64 -3.80
C LEU A 35 -7.52 2.57 -4.52
N GLY A 36 -8.43 3.51 -4.22
CA GLY A 36 -9.73 3.59 -4.88
C GLY A 36 -9.70 4.28 -6.25
N PRO A 37 -10.70 4.00 -7.10
CA PRO A 37 -10.83 4.62 -8.40
C PRO A 37 -11.08 6.12 -8.22
N GLN A 38 -10.40 6.92 -9.03
CA GLN A 38 -10.52 8.37 -8.94
C GLN A 38 -11.77 8.86 -9.65
N PRO A 39 -12.45 9.89 -9.12
CA PRO A 39 -13.60 10.47 -9.79
C PRO A 39 -13.18 11.01 -11.16
N PRO A 40 -13.91 10.67 -12.25
CA PRO A 40 -13.55 11.00 -13.63
C PRO A 40 -13.58 12.51 -13.91
N THR A 41 -14.36 13.25 -13.12
CA THR A 41 -14.47 14.71 -13.21
C THR A 41 -14.48 15.30 -11.82
N THR A 42 -13.45 16.07 -11.50
CA THR A 42 -13.43 16.92 -10.30
C THR A 42 -13.75 18.34 -10.72
N THR A 43 -14.91 18.85 -10.31
CA THR A 43 -15.33 20.21 -10.60
C THR A 43 -14.87 21.14 -9.48
N ILE A 44 -13.95 22.06 -9.76
CA ILE A 44 -13.53 23.09 -8.80
C ILE A 44 -14.25 24.38 -9.14
N ILE A 45 -14.99 24.92 -8.17
CA ILE A 45 -15.61 26.25 -8.28
C ILE A 45 -14.60 27.25 -7.74
N THR A 46 -14.09 28.14 -8.59
CA THR A 46 -13.21 29.22 -8.14
C THR A 46 -14.01 30.31 -7.42
N PRO A 47 -13.38 31.15 -6.59
CA PRO A 47 -14.04 32.27 -5.91
C PRO A 47 -14.74 33.24 -6.88
N ASP A 48 -14.31 33.26 -8.14
CA ASP A 48 -14.90 34.05 -9.23
C ASP A 48 -16.18 33.41 -9.81
N GLY A 49 -16.69 32.34 -9.21
CA GLY A 49 -17.89 31.62 -9.65
C GLY A 49 -17.70 30.81 -10.93
N LYS A 50 -16.46 30.66 -11.42
CA LYS A 50 -16.16 29.85 -12.61
C LYS A 50 -15.94 28.40 -12.22
N SER A 51 -16.66 27.53 -12.91
CA SER A 51 -16.49 26.08 -12.80
C SER A 51 -15.33 25.63 -13.69
N VAL A 52 -14.29 25.04 -13.10
CA VAL A 52 -13.18 24.41 -13.81
C VAL A 52 -13.35 22.90 -13.67
N GLU A 53 -13.69 22.24 -14.78
CA GLU A 53 -13.72 20.78 -14.87
C GLU A 53 -12.30 20.26 -15.01
N LEU A 54 -11.77 19.65 -13.95
CA LEU A 54 -10.56 18.84 -14.04
C LEU A 54 -11.00 17.46 -14.55
N LYS A 55 -10.88 17.27 -15.87
CA LYS A 55 -11.00 15.94 -16.47
C LYS A 55 -9.81 15.11 -16.01
N ASN A 56 -10.04 14.17 -15.09
CA ASN A 56 -9.10 13.09 -14.89
C ASN A 56 -9.19 12.18 -16.10
N SER A 57 -8.05 11.93 -16.74
CA SER A 57 -8.00 11.16 -17.98
C SER A 57 -8.24 9.66 -17.75
N SER A 58 -8.25 9.22 -16.50
CA SER A 58 -8.52 7.84 -16.11
C SER A 58 -9.18 7.75 -14.74
N SER A 59 -10.04 6.74 -14.55
CA SER A 59 -10.58 6.32 -13.26
C SER A 59 -9.58 5.47 -12.45
N ASP A 60 -8.35 5.35 -12.92
CA ASP A 60 -7.30 4.56 -12.27
C ASP A 60 -6.99 5.09 -10.86
N PRO A 61 -6.63 4.20 -9.92
CA PRO A 61 -6.20 4.60 -8.59
C PRO A 61 -4.88 5.38 -8.64
N LEU A 62 -4.64 6.22 -7.63
CA LEU A 62 -3.37 6.98 -7.49
C LEU A 62 -2.16 6.06 -7.26
N VAL A 63 -2.40 4.89 -6.68
CA VAL A 63 -1.42 3.82 -6.49
C VAL A 63 -2.06 2.52 -6.97
N ALA A 64 -1.43 1.85 -7.92
CA ALA A 64 -1.88 0.54 -8.37
C ALA A 64 -1.82 -0.47 -7.20
N LEU A 65 -2.79 -1.38 -7.12
CA LEU A 65 -2.83 -2.39 -6.06
C LEU A 65 -1.55 -3.23 -6.04
N ASN A 66 -1.06 -3.64 -7.22
CA ASN A 66 0.18 -4.40 -7.36
C ASN A 66 1.41 -3.64 -6.86
N ASP A 67 1.49 -2.32 -7.08
CA ASP A 67 2.59 -1.50 -6.57
C ASP A 67 2.57 -1.44 -5.03
N PHE A 68 1.38 -1.42 -4.44
CA PHE A 68 1.22 -1.45 -3.00
C PHE A 68 1.58 -2.81 -2.41
N VAL A 69 1.19 -3.92 -3.06
CA VAL A 69 1.60 -5.27 -2.68
C VAL A 69 3.11 -5.44 -2.79
N GLN A 70 3.72 -5.00 -3.89
CA GLN A 70 5.17 -5.05 -4.05
C GLN A 70 5.88 -4.25 -2.96
N ALA A 71 5.36 -3.07 -2.58
CA ALA A 71 5.93 -2.28 -1.49
C ALA A 71 5.89 -3.03 -0.14
N MET A 72 4.82 -3.79 0.12
CA MET A 72 4.73 -4.63 1.31
C MET A 72 5.71 -5.80 1.24
N ALA A 73 5.80 -6.49 0.11
CA ALA A 73 6.76 -7.55 -0.17
C ALA A 73 8.21 -7.08 0.08
N ASP A 74 8.61 -5.98 -0.55
CA ASP A 74 9.95 -5.41 -0.43
C ASP A 74 10.27 -5.01 1.02
N SER A 75 9.30 -4.44 1.73
CA SER A 75 9.47 -4.05 3.13
C SER A 75 9.65 -5.27 4.05
N VAL A 76 8.86 -6.33 3.84
CA VAL A 76 9.02 -7.59 4.59
C VAL A 76 10.37 -8.23 4.31
N LYS A 77 10.79 -8.29 3.03
CA LYS A 77 12.12 -8.78 2.66
C LYS A 77 13.22 -7.99 3.35
N GLN A 78 13.16 -6.66 3.27
CA GLN A 78 14.13 -5.77 3.90
C GLN A 78 14.22 -5.99 5.42
N ILE A 79 13.09 -6.13 6.11
CA ILE A 79 13.06 -6.42 7.56
C ILE A 79 13.78 -7.74 7.86
N ARG A 80 13.50 -8.80 7.09
CA ARG A 80 14.13 -10.12 7.25
C ARG A 80 15.62 -10.09 6.92
N THR A 81 16.03 -9.34 5.91
CA THR A 81 17.45 -9.14 5.59
C THR A 81 18.19 -8.47 6.74
N VAL A 82 17.61 -7.42 7.34
CA VAL A 82 18.20 -6.70 8.49
C VAL A 82 18.26 -7.59 9.73
N GLU A 83 17.23 -8.42 9.98
CA GLU A 83 17.22 -9.43 11.04
C GLU A 83 18.38 -10.42 10.86
N LYS A 84 18.55 -10.99 9.66
CA LYS A 84 19.64 -11.94 9.36
C LYS A 84 21.03 -11.32 9.48
N ALA A 85 21.16 -10.04 9.13
CA ALA A 85 22.41 -9.30 9.28
C ALA A 85 22.74 -8.93 10.74
N GLY A 86 21.85 -9.25 11.69
CA GLY A 86 22.00 -8.89 13.11
C GLY A 86 21.72 -7.42 13.41
N GLY A 87 21.08 -6.69 12.50
CA GLY A 87 20.72 -5.28 12.67
C GLY A 87 19.49 -5.06 13.54
N THR A 88 18.71 -6.11 13.80
CA THR A 88 17.58 -6.12 14.74
C THR A 88 17.40 -7.52 15.32
N ASP A 89 16.78 -7.63 16.49
CA ASP A 89 16.37 -8.91 17.05
C ASP A 89 15.09 -9.45 16.38
N ARG A 90 14.88 -10.76 16.52
CA ARG A 90 13.75 -11.49 15.94
C ARG A 90 12.39 -11.00 16.42
N ALA A 91 12.27 -10.54 17.67
CA ALA A 91 11.01 -10.07 18.22
C ALA A 91 10.62 -8.73 17.59
N THR A 92 11.56 -7.80 17.49
CA THR A 92 11.36 -6.52 16.78
C THR A 92 11.05 -6.74 15.31
N ALA A 93 11.79 -7.62 14.61
CA ALA A 93 11.53 -7.94 13.21
C ALA A 93 10.10 -8.51 13.00
N ALA A 94 9.68 -9.44 13.85
CA ALA A 94 8.33 -9.99 13.81
C ALA A 94 7.26 -8.92 14.06
N GLY A 95 7.48 -7.99 14.98
CA GLY A 95 6.55 -6.88 15.25
C GLY A 95 6.39 -5.92 14.07
N LEU A 96 7.47 -5.63 13.34
CA LEU A 96 7.43 -4.82 12.12
C LEU A 96 6.67 -5.52 11.00
N VAL A 97 6.92 -6.83 10.78
CA VAL A 97 6.16 -7.61 9.79
C VAL A 97 4.68 -7.68 10.15
N GLU A 98 4.33 -7.84 11.43
CA GLU A 98 2.94 -7.85 11.87
C GLU A 98 2.26 -6.49 11.66
N SER A 99 2.98 -5.38 11.85
CA SER A 99 2.45 -4.04 11.56
C SER A 99 2.08 -3.89 10.08
N ILE A 100 2.90 -4.40 9.16
CA ILE A 100 2.59 -4.44 7.73
C ILE A 100 1.39 -5.37 7.47
N ARG A 101 1.31 -6.52 8.15
CA ARG A 101 0.17 -7.45 8.03
C ARG A 101 -1.16 -6.81 8.45
N GLN A 102 -1.16 -6.02 9.53
CA GLN A 102 -2.34 -5.27 9.98
C GLN A 102 -2.78 -4.26 8.92
N LEU A 103 -1.85 -3.52 8.31
CA LEU A 103 -2.15 -2.61 7.20
C LEU A 103 -2.70 -3.34 5.98
N ALA A 104 -2.17 -4.52 5.65
CA ALA A 104 -2.68 -5.33 4.54
C ALA A 104 -4.14 -5.77 4.79
N MET A 105 -4.50 -6.11 6.03
CA MET A 105 -5.88 -6.42 6.41
C MET A 105 -6.79 -5.19 6.30
N GLU A 106 -6.35 -4.02 6.77
CA GLU A 106 -7.11 -2.77 6.61
C GLU A 106 -7.32 -2.42 5.13
N ALA A 107 -6.27 -2.55 4.32
CA ALA A 107 -6.34 -2.32 2.88
C ALA A 107 -7.34 -3.26 2.21
N ARG A 108 -7.36 -4.55 2.59
CA ARG A 108 -8.36 -5.52 2.11
C ARG A 108 -9.79 -5.05 2.36
N PHE A 109 -10.10 -4.58 3.58
CA PHE A 109 -11.44 -4.07 3.91
C PHE A 109 -11.82 -2.84 3.09
N VAL A 110 -10.86 -1.96 2.79
CA VAL A 110 -11.10 -0.77 1.98
C VAL A 110 -11.30 -1.13 0.52
N ILE A 111 -10.46 -2.00 -0.04
CA ILE A 111 -10.59 -2.48 -1.42
C ILE A 111 -11.94 -3.17 -1.62
N ALA A 112 -12.39 -4.00 -0.68
CA ALA A 112 -13.70 -4.64 -0.72
C ALA A 112 -14.87 -3.64 -0.71
N GLN A 113 -14.73 -2.51 -0.01
CA GLN A 113 -15.75 -1.46 -0.01
C GLN A 113 -15.78 -0.69 -1.33
N VAL A 114 -14.61 -0.48 -1.93
CA VAL A 114 -14.45 0.42 -3.07
C VAL A 114 -14.66 -0.29 -4.41
N TYR A 115 -14.20 -1.53 -4.56
CA TYR A 115 -14.32 -2.34 -5.78
C TYR A 115 -15.43 -3.39 -5.71
N ALA A 116 -16.06 -3.57 -4.54
CA ALA A 116 -16.97 -4.66 -4.16
C ALA A 116 -16.27 -5.95 -3.69
N VAL A 117 -16.99 -6.73 -2.87
CA VAL A 117 -16.49 -7.91 -2.16
C VAL A 117 -16.11 -9.06 -3.09
N ASP A 118 -16.75 -9.18 -4.26
CA ASP A 118 -16.50 -10.27 -5.20
C ASP A 118 -15.64 -9.84 -6.41
N SER A 119 -15.04 -8.66 -6.34
CA SER A 119 -14.22 -8.08 -7.40
C SER A 119 -12.94 -8.89 -7.67
N ASP A 120 -12.49 -8.88 -8.92
CA ASP A 120 -11.26 -9.55 -9.31
C ASP A 120 -10.04 -8.83 -8.75
N GLU A 121 -10.12 -7.51 -8.54
CA GLU A 121 -9.12 -6.69 -7.87
C GLU A 121 -8.88 -7.14 -6.43
N LEU A 122 -9.95 -7.42 -5.68
CA LEU A 122 -9.82 -7.92 -4.30
C LEU A 122 -9.23 -9.32 -4.27
N LYS A 123 -9.68 -10.23 -5.15
CA LYS A 123 -9.15 -11.59 -5.23
C LYS A 123 -7.67 -11.58 -5.58
N GLN A 124 -7.28 -10.82 -6.60
CA GLN A 124 -5.87 -10.69 -7.00
C GLN A 124 -5.03 -10.12 -5.86
N PHE A 125 -5.52 -9.09 -5.17
CA PHE A 125 -4.84 -8.53 -4.00
C PHE A 125 -4.66 -9.55 -2.87
N GLU A 126 -5.67 -10.39 -2.59
CA GLU A 126 -5.57 -11.46 -1.60
C GLU A 126 -4.59 -12.56 -2.00
N ASP A 127 -4.63 -12.99 -3.26
CA ASP A 127 -3.75 -14.01 -3.82
C ASP A 127 -2.28 -13.54 -3.77
N ASP A 128 -2.01 -12.28 -4.10
CA ASP A 128 -0.66 -11.71 -4.07
C ASP A 128 -0.14 -11.50 -2.63
N LEU A 129 -1.03 -11.32 -1.65
CA LEU A 129 -0.66 -11.22 -0.24
C LEU A 129 -0.35 -12.57 0.41
N GLN A 130 -0.94 -13.65 -0.10
CA GLN A 130 -0.77 -14.99 0.45
C GLN A 130 0.70 -15.42 0.55
N PRO A 131 1.54 -15.35 -0.51
CA PRO A 131 2.94 -15.79 -0.41
C PRO A 131 3.78 -14.94 0.56
N ILE A 132 3.40 -13.67 0.78
CA ILE A 132 4.12 -12.73 1.65
C ILE A 132 3.93 -13.10 3.13
N PHE A 133 2.69 -13.37 3.54
CA PHE A 133 2.34 -13.59 4.95
C PHE A 133 2.09 -15.06 5.31
N ARG A 134 1.85 -15.92 4.33
CA ARG A 134 1.64 -17.37 4.47
C ARG A 134 2.51 -18.11 3.45
N PRO A 135 3.83 -18.05 3.58
CA PRO A 135 4.71 -18.79 2.67
C PRO A 135 4.48 -20.30 2.82
N ASP A 136 4.32 -21.00 1.70
CA ASP A 136 4.09 -22.45 1.66
C ASP A 136 5.29 -23.29 2.16
N SER A 137 6.44 -22.64 2.35
CA SER A 137 7.66 -23.28 2.84
C SER A 137 8.54 -22.28 3.59
N ALA A 138 9.29 -22.77 4.58
CA ALA A 138 10.36 -22.02 5.24
C ALA A 138 11.48 -21.60 4.28
N GLU A 139 11.51 -22.19 3.08
CA GLU A 139 12.44 -21.89 2.00
C GLU A 139 12.05 -20.66 1.17
N SER A 140 10.85 -20.10 1.36
CA SER A 140 10.32 -18.97 0.59
C SER A 140 11.19 -17.72 0.70
N GLU A 141 11.25 -16.93 -0.37
CA GLU A 141 11.93 -15.62 -0.42
C GLU A 141 11.44 -14.66 0.69
N TYR A 142 10.18 -14.77 1.10
CA TYR A 142 9.59 -13.97 2.18
C TYR A 142 9.93 -14.50 3.58
N ALA A 143 10.19 -15.81 3.70
CA ALA A 143 10.71 -16.42 4.92
C ALA A 143 12.21 -16.17 5.09
N LYS A 144 12.95 -16.12 3.97
CA LYS A 144 14.40 -15.89 3.93
C LYS A 144 14.78 -14.41 3.83
N GLY A 145 13.91 -13.51 3.37
CA GLY A 145 14.30 -12.14 3.07
C GLY A 145 15.32 -12.04 1.94
N GLU A 146 15.12 -12.85 0.89
CA GLU A 146 15.93 -12.91 -0.34
C GLU A 146 15.22 -12.24 -1.52
#